data_AF-R5MH36-F1
#
_entry.id   AF-R5MH36-F1
#
_cell.length_a   1.000
_cell.length_b   1.000
_cell.length_c   1.000
_cell.angle_alpha   90.00
_cell.angle_beta   90.00
_cell.angle_gamma   90.00
#
_symmetry.space_group_name_H-M   'P 1'
#
loop_
_entity.id
_entity.type
_entity.pdbx_description
1 polymer ?
#
loop_
_entity_poly.entity_id
_entity_poly.type
_entity_poly.pdbx_seq_one_letter_code
_entity_poly.pdbx_strand_id
1 'polypeptide(L)'
;MANNKIKVTGRAQNSTALGIVHAYIQMFPKTTLADLRRAFPNDIAPDKGVDELFLPVAEAEARNAKSDMSLYFVKGERPLNLADGTKIALSQIWTAKSLANLVAVAEKIGIEAETNKDSGKNFNASGFFIEYLNGWKPDAPKKGCLGMLALLTMVGGGAAWWLIG
;
A
#
# COMPACT_ATOMS: atom_id res chain seq x y z
N MET A 1 -22.21 1.74 12.89
CA MET A 1 -20.93 1.03 13.03
C MET A 1 -20.25 1.07 11.68
N ALA A 2 -19.04 1.64 11.59
CA ALA A 2 -18.30 1.62 10.33
C ALA A 2 -17.96 0.17 10.00
N ASN A 3 -18.41 -0.31 8.84
CA ASN A 3 -18.12 -1.66 8.38
C ASN A 3 -16.71 -1.65 7.76
N ASN A 4 -15.68 -1.57 8.61
CA ASN A 4 -14.28 -1.48 8.20
C ASN A 4 -13.95 -2.65 7.25
N LYS A 5 -13.30 -2.36 6.13
CA LYS A 5 -12.99 -3.35 5.09
C LYS A 5 -11.54 -3.81 5.17
N ILE A 6 -10.66 -2.93 5.62
CA ILE A 6 -9.23 -3.18 5.71
C ILE A 6 -8.74 -2.68 7.07
N LYS A 7 -7.85 -3.44 7.70
CA LYS A 7 -7.06 -2.99 8.84
C LYS A 7 -5.57 -2.97 8.48
N VAL A 8 -4.91 -1.87 8.82
CA VAL A 8 -3.47 -1.67 8.62
C VAL A 8 -2.79 -1.62 9.98
N THR A 9 -1.79 -2.47 10.19
CA THR A 9 -0.91 -2.38 11.35
C THR A 9 0.49 -2.01 10.87
N GLY A 10 1.01 -0.87 11.30
CA GLY A 10 2.37 -0.43 10.98
C GLY A 10 3.32 -0.56 12.16
N ARG A 11 4.62 -0.78 11.88
CA ARG A 11 5.68 -0.85 12.89
C ARG A 11 6.04 0.54 13.44
N ALA A 12 5.89 1.57 12.61
CA ALA A 12 6.17 2.97 12.95
C ALA A 12 5.16 3.90 12.24
N GLN A 13 5.19 5.19 12.56
CA GLN A 13 4.22 6.15 12.04
C GLN A 13 4.27 6.24 10.50
N ASN A 14 5.48 6.36 9.93
CA ASN A 14 5.68 6.46 8.49
C ASN A 14 5.28 5.19 7.71
N SER A 15 5.53 4.01 8.27
CA SER A 15 5.10 2.73 7.69
C SER A 15 3.60 2.52 7.82
N THR A 16 2.99 2.99 8.91
CA THR A 16 1.52 3.02 9.06
C THR A 16 0.89 3.91 7.98
N ALA A 17 1.42 5.13 7.80
CA ALA A 17 0.96 6.05 6.76
C ALA A 17 1.08 5.45 5.35
N LEU A 18 2.23 4.82 5.07
CA LEU A 18 2.44 4.13 3.80
C LEU A 18 1.42 2.99 3.60
N GLY A 19 1.19 2.16 4.63
CA GLY A 19 0.23 1.07 4.59
C GLY A 19 -1.21 1.54 4.35
N ILE A 20 -1.63 2.67 4.95
CA ILE A 20 -2.94 3.29 4.72
C ILE A 20 -3.12 3.64 3.24
N VAL A 21 -2.11 4.26 2.63
CA VAL A 21 -2.21 4.64 1.21
C VAL A 21 -2.17 3.41 0.28
N HIS A 22 -1.41 2.37 0.63
CA HIS A 22 -1.49 1.09 -0.10
C HIS A 22 -2.89 0.48 -0.02
N ALA A 23 -3.50 0.45 1.16
CA ALA A 23 -4.87 -0.02 1.34
C ALA A 23 -5.87 0.82 0.52
N TYR A 24 -5.70 2.15 0.47
CA TYR A 24 -6.50 3.03 -0.39
C TYR A 24 -6.43 2.62 -1.87
N ILE A 25 -5.22 2.42 -2.40
CA ILE A 25 -5.04 2.02 -3.81
C ILE A 25 -5.66 0.64 -4.08
N GLN A 26 -5.60 -0.29 -3.14
CA GLN A 26 -6.27 -1.60 -3.26
C GLN A 26 -7.80 -1.46 -3.34
N MET A 27 -8.38 -0.49 -2.63
CA MET A 27 -9.81 -0.20 -2.67
C MET A 27 -10.22 0.56 -3.93
N PHE A 28 -9.33 1.39 -4.46
CA PHE A 28 -9.57 2.25 -5.61
C PHE A 28 -8.48 2.03 -6.67
N PRO A 29 -8.49 0.89 -7.40
CA PRO A 29 -7.37 0.49 -8.26
C PRO A 29 -7.10 1.44 -9.44
N LYS A 30 -8.05 2.32 -9.79
CA LYS A 30 -7.88 3.35 -10.83
C LYS A 30 -7.36 4.69 -10.31
N THR A 31 -6.86 4.73 -9.07
CA THR A 31 -6.34 5.93 -8.42
C THR A 31 -5.27 6.61 -9.28
N THR A 32 -5.43 7.91 -9.48
CA THR A 32 -4.42 8.80 -10.06
C THR A 32 -3.69 9.59 -8.96
N LEU A 33 -2.59 10.28 -9.29
CA LEU A 33 -1.94 11.21 -8.37
C LEU A 33 -2.89 12.31 -7.88
N ALA A 34 -3.77 12.81 -8.76
CA ALA A 34 -4.77 13.81 -8.39
C ALA A 34 -5.78 13.26 -7.37
N ASP A 35 -6.15 11.99 -7.49
CA ASP A 35 -7.04 11.33 -6.53
C ASP A 35 -6.35 11.15 -5.17
N LEU A 36 -5.06 10.78 -5.15
CA LEU A 36 -4.27 10.71 -3.91
C LEU A 36 -4.22 12.06 -3.20
N ARG A 37 -3.90 13.14 -3.92
CA ARG A 37 -3.85 14.50 -3.35
C ARG A 37 -5.21 15.00 -2.88
N ARG A 38 -6.30 14.56 -3.52
CA ARG A 38 -7.67 14.89 -3.11
C ARG A 38 -8.12 14.09 -1.89
N ALA A 39 -7.77 12.81 -1.83
CA ALA A 39 -8.11 11.94 -0.70
C ALA A 39 -7.27 12.26 0.54
N PHE A 40 -6.01 12.62 0.34
CA PHE A 40 -5.03 12.90 1.39
C PHE A 40 -4.36 14.25 1.15
N PRO A 41 -5.08 15.36 1.37
CA PRO A 41 -4.55 16.70 1.13
C PRO A 41 -3.39 17.04 2.09
N ASN A 42 -2.55 17.98 1.67
CA ASN A 42 -1.33 18.37 2.39
C ASN A 42 -1.56 18.95 3.79
N ASP A 43 -2.78 19.39 4.09
CA ASP A 43 -3.22 19.96 5.36
C ASP A 43 -3.47 18.91 6.44
N ILE A 44 -3.61 17.62 6.09
CA ILE A 44 -3.63 16.55 7.08
C ILE A 44 -2.28 16.45 7.82
N ALA A 45 -1.20 16.91 7.17
CA ALA A 45 0.15 16.94 7.69
C ALA A 45 0.80 18.32 7.49
N PRO A 46 0.40 19.34 8.26
CA PRO A 46 0.93 20.70 8.12
C PRO A 46 2.41 20.79 8.51
N ASP A 47 2.90 19.84 9.30
CA ASP A 47 4.27 19.71 9.81
C ASP A 47 5.11 18.69 9.03
N LYS A 48 4.69 18.29 7.83
CA LYS A 48 5.36 17.29 6.97
C LYS A 48 6.79 17.65 6.55
N GLY A 49 7.27 18.87 6.82
CA GLY A 49 8.63 19.31 6.48
C GLY A 49 8.97 19.33 4.99
N VAL A 50 7.96 19.16 4.12
CA VAL A 50 8.05 19.14 2.66
C VAL A 50 6.84 19.87 2.05
N ASP A 51 6.93 20.23 0.77
CA ASP A 51 5.86 20.96 0.09
C ASP A 51 4.61 20.08 -0.15
N GLU A 52 4.83 18.84 -0.58
CA GLU A 52 3.80 17.91 -1.05
C GLU A 52 3.92 16.54 -0.38
N LEU A 53 2.80 15.92 0.00
CA LEU A 53 2.80 14.54 0.53
C LEU A 53 3.12 13.51 -0.56
N PHE A 54 2.71 13.78 -1.80
CA PHE A 54 2.86 12.89 -2.94
C PHE A 54 3.59 13.57 -4.09
N LEU A 55 4.64 12.91 -4.58
CA LEU A 55 5.41 13.34 -5.75
C LEU A 55 5.65 12.15 -6.70
N PRO A 56 5.78 12.38 -8.02
CA PRO A 56 6.41 11.39 -8.90
C PRO A 56 7.78 10.97 -8.37
N VAL A 57 8.13 9.68 -8.47
CA VAL A 57 9.39 9.16 -7.90
C VAL A 57 10.61 9.92 -8.37
N ALA A 58 10.70 10.28 -9.65
CA ALA A 58 11.83 11.03 -10.20
C ALA A 58 12.03 12.40 -9.50
N GLU A 59 10.93 13.11 -9.21
CA GLU A 59 10.97 14.38 -8.47
C GLU A 59 11.36 14.15 -7.00
N ALA A 60 10.81 13.10 -6.39
CA ALA A 60 11.11 12.73 -5.01
C ALA A 60 12.57 12.30 -4.81
N GLU A 61 13.17 11.62 -5.79
CA GLU A 61 14.60 11.28 -5.81
C GLU A 61 15.47 12.52 -5.86
N ALA A 62 15.13 13.49 -6.71
CA ALA A 62 15.83 14.76 -6.78
C ALA A 62 15.73 15.57 -5.48
N ARG A 63 14.60 15.47 -4.76
CA ARG A 63 14.43 16.08 -3.42
C ARG A 63 15.27 15.36 -2.36
N ASN A 64 15.25 14.03 -2.35
CA ASN A 64 16.08 13.24 -1.44
C ASN A 64 17.58 13.48 -1.65
N ALA A 65 18.04 13.65 -2.89
CA ALA A 65 19.45 13.91 -3.19
C ALA A 65 19.98 15.26 -2.66
N LYS A 66 19.08 16.19 -2.32
CA LYS A 66 19.41 17.52 -1.79
C LYS A 66 19.29 17.60 -0.25
N SER A 67 19.05 16.47 0.41
CA SER A 67 18.78 16.39 1.83
C SER A 67 19.61 15.28 2.45
N ASP A 68 20.18 15.52 3.64
CA ASP A 68 20.89 14.48 4.41
C ASP A 68 19.94 13.41 4.95
N MET A 69 18.62 13.65 4.89
CA MET A 69 17.57 12.73 5.29
C MET A 69 16.79 12.21 4.08
N SER A 70 16.27 10.99 4.21
CA SER A 70 15.34 10.41 3.23
C SER A 70 13.92 10.94 3.45
N LEU A 71 13.54 11.98 2.68
CA LEU A 71 12.26 12.67 2.81
C LEU A 71 11.08 11.88 2.22
N TYR A 72 11.32 11.10 1.17
CA TYR A 72 10.27 10.36 0.44
C TYR A 72 10.62 8.89 0.24
N PHE A 73 9.61 8.02 0.22
CA PHE A 73 9.72 6.59 -0.05
C PHE A 73 9.98 6.30 -1.54
N VAL A 74 11.26 6.29 -1.95
CA VAL A 74 11.65 6.08 -3.37
C VAL A 74 12.30 4.72 -3.67
N LYS A 75 12.66 3.94 -2.65
CA LYS A 75 13.44 2.70 -2.82
C LYS A 75 12.63 1.43 -2.54
N GLY A 76 12.92 0.37 -3.29
CA GLY A 76 12.34 -0.96 -3.11
C GLY A 76 10.86 -1.01 -3.50
N GLU A 77 10.05 -1.74 -2.74
CA GLU A 77 8.60 -1.85 -2.94
C GLU A 77 7.79 -0.74 -2.24
N ARG A 78 8.46 0.31 -1.79
CA ARG A 78 7.85 1.43 -1.05
C ARG A 78 7.20 2.51 -1.92
N PRO A 79 7.62 2.74 -3.18
CA PRO A 79 6.84 3.58 -4.09
C PRO A 79 5.46 2.98 -4.34
N LEU A 80 4.46 3.85 -4.42
CA LEU A 80 3.10 3.52 -4.77
C LEU A 80 3.01 3.35 -6.29
N ASN A 81 2.68 2.15 -6.75
CA ASN A 81 2.47 1.88 -8.18
C ASN A 81 1.00 2.13 -8.51
N LEU A 82 0.73 3.07 -9.41
CA LEU A 82 -0.60 3.35 -9.94
C LEU A 82 -0.89 2.45 -11.15
N ALA A 83 -2.17 2.32 -11.51
CA ALA A 83 -2.60 1.42 -12.60
C ALA A 83 -2.10 1.83 -13.99
N ASP A 84 -1.77 3.11 -14.19
CA ASP A 84 -1.16 3.64 -15.42
C ASP A 84 0.35 3.37 -15.50
N GLY A 85 0.93 2.69 -14.49
CA GLY A 85 2.37 2.44 -14.39
C GLY A 85 3.16 3.57 -13.75
N THR A 86 2.51 4.69 -13.42
CA THR A 86 3.14 5.81 -12.72
C THR A 86 3.55 5.38 -11.31
N LYS A 87 4.78 5.73 -10.91
CA LYS A 87 5.29 5.52 -9.56
C LYS A 87 5.25 6.81 -8.77
N ILE A 88 4.54 6.79 -7.65
CA ILE A 88 4.39 7.92 -6.73
C ILE A 88 5.11 7.62 -5.42
N ALA A 89 5.88 8.58 -4.93
CA ALA A 89 6.51 8.52 -3.62
C ALA A 89 5.64 9.25 -2.59
N LEU A 90 5.54 8.67 -1.40
CA LEU A 90 4.91 9.29 -0.23
C LEU A 90 5.99 9.89 0.69
N SER A 91 5.71 11.03 1.31
CA SER A 91 6.56 11.61 2.37
C SER A 91 6.75 10.64 3.54
N GLN A 92 7.97 10.59 4.08
CA GLN A 92 8.34 9.78 5.24
C GLN A 92 8.17 10.52 6.57
N ILE A 93 7.95 11.83 6.53
CA ILE A 93 7.85 12.67 7.73
C ILE A 93 6.41 12.67 8.22
N TRP A 94 6.20 12.03 9.36
CA TRP A 94 4.90 11.94 10.02
C TRP A 94 5.08 12.17 11.52
N THR A 95 4.35 13.15 12.06
CA THR A 95 4.18 13.31 13.50
C THR A 95 2.93 12.54 13.95
N ALA A 96 2.81 12.34 15.27
CA ALA A 96 1.66 11.62 15.82
C ALA A 96 0.32 12.31 15.48
N LYS A 97 0.31 13.65 15.46
CA LYS A 97 -0.88 14.43 15.11
C LYS A 97 -1.26 14.25 13.64
N SER A 98 -0.27 14.34 12.75
CA SER A 98 -0.50 14.22 11.31
C SER A 98 -0.89 12.80 10.90
N LEU A 99 -0.33 11.79 11.57
CA LEU A 99 -0.78 10.41 11.42
C LEU A 99 -2.23 10.24 11.92
N ALA A 100 -2.59 10.81 13.07
CA ALA A 100 -3.96 10.73 13.58
C ALA A 100 -4.98 11.35 12.61
N ASN A 101 -4.63 12.47 11.96
CA ASN A 101 -5.45 13.07 10.90
C ASN A 101 -5.61 12.12 9.71
N LEU A 102 -4.52 11.48 9.27
CA LEU A 102 -4.55 10.49 8.19
C LEU A 102 -5.44 9.29 8.55
N VAL A 103 -5.34 8.76 9.78
CA VAL A 103 -6.18 7.68 10.29
C VAL A 103 -7.66 8.09 10.26
N ALA A 104 -7.99 9.30 10.74
CA ALA A 104 -9.36 9.79 10.74
C ALA A 104 -9.96 9.95 9.33
N VAL A 105 -9.13 10.25 8.32
CA VAL A 105 -9.55 10.25 6.91
C VAL A 105 -9.73 8.82 6.39
N ALA A 106 -8.81 7.92 6.73
CA ALA A 106 -8.83 6.50 6.35
C ALA A 106 -10.05 5.75 6.92
N GLU A 107 -10.45 6.04 8.15
CA GLU A 107 -11.62 5.42 8.78
C GLU A 107 -12.91 5.74 8.03
N LYS A 108 -13.06 6.96 7.51
CA LYS A 108 -14.25 7.38 6.74
C LYS A 108 -14.44 6.59 5.45
N ILE A 109 -13.36 6.03 4.92
CA ILE A 109 -13.37 5.19 3.71
C ILE A 109 -13.33 3.68 4.03
N GLY A 110 -13.36 3.31 5.32
CA GLY A 110 -13.39 1.92 5.78
C GLY A 110 -12.02 1.28 5.94
N ILE A 111 -10.97 2.08 6.18
CA ILE A 111 -9.62 1.61 6.52
C ILE A 111 -9.36 1.94 7.99
N GLU A 112 -9.22 0.91 8.82
CA GLU A 112 -8.72 1.04 10.19
C GLU A 112 -7.19 1.01 10.16
N ALA A 113 -6.54 1.80 11.02
CA ALA A 113 -5.08 1.75 11.11
C ALA A 113 -4.56 1.98 12.52
N GLU A 114 -3.51 1.25 12.87
CA GLU A 114 -2.80 1.39 14.14
C GLU A 114 -1.28 1.29 13.95
N THR A 115 -0.53 1.96 14.83
CA THR A 115 0.91 1.77 14.94
C THR A 115 1.21 0.89 16.15
N ASN A 116 1.63 -0.35 15.91
CA ASN A 116 1.94 -1.31 16.96
C ASN A 116 3.06 -2.26 16.53
N LYS A 117 4.32 -1.91 16.87
CA LYS A 117 5.51 -2.71 16.55
C LYS A 117 5.53 -4.10 17.21
N ASP A 118 4.83 -4.26 18.33
CA ASP A 118 4.82 -5.46 19.18
C ASP A 118 3.56 -6.31 18.95
N SER A 119 2.83 -6.05 17.86
CA SER A 119 1.58 -6.74 17.50
C SER A 119 1.72 -8.23 17.18
N GLY A 120 2.96 -8.76 17.15
CA GLY A 120 3.25 -10.13 16.73
C GLY A 120 2.98 -10.41 15.25
N LYS A 121 2.66 -9.37 14.45
CA LYS A 121 2.41 -9.49 13.02
C LYS A 121 3.71 -9.55 12.22
N ASN A 122 3.67 -10.30 11.13
CA ASN A 122 4.77 -10.37 10.16
C ASN A 122 4.67 -9.17 9.20
N PHE A 123 5.27 -8.06 9.59
CA PHE A 123 5.37 -6.87 8.74
C PHE A 123 6.11 -7.17 7.43
N ASN A 124 5.64 -6.57 6.33
CA ASN A 124 6.37 -6.60 5.06
C ASN A 124 7.69 -5.80 5.14
N ALA A 125 8.49 -5.84 4.07
CA ALA A 125 9.75 -5.09 3.99
C ALA A 125 9.58 -3.56 4.17
N SER A 126 8.37 -3.05 3.90
CA SER A 126 7.99 -1.65 4.07
C SER A 126 7.48 -1.31 5.48
N GLY A 127 7.41 -2.29 6.39
CA GLY A 127 7.11 -2.11 7.81
C GLY A 127 5.62 -2.09 8.17
N PHE A 128 4.73 -2.55 7.30
CA PHE A 128 3.29 -2.64 7.60
C PHE A 128 2.70 -4.01 7.24
N PHE A 129 1.51 -4.28 7.78
CA PHE A 129 0.73 -5.48 7.56
C PHE A 129 -0.72 -5.08 7.26
N ILE A 130 -1.37 -5.76 6.31
CA ILE A 130 -2.75 -5.48 5.88
C ILE A 130 -3.61 -6.71 6.16
N GLU A 131 -4.71 -6.51 6.88
CA GLU A 131 -5.75 -7.49 7.15
C GLU A 131 -7.03 -7.10 6.43
N TYR A 132 -7.65 -8.04 5.72
CA TYR A 132 -8.94 -7.82 5.10
C TYR A 132 -10.04 -8.26 6.04
N LEU A 133 -10.96 -7.35 6.35
CA LEU A 133 -12.03 -7.54 7.30
C LEU A 133 -13.36 -7.77 6.58
N ASN A 134 -14.33 -8.38 7.29
CA ASN A 134 -15.72 -8.49 6.85
C ASN A 134 -15.91 -9.12 5.46
N GLY A 135 -15.04 -10.08 5.11
CA GLY A 135 -15.09 -10.79 3.83
C GLY A 135 -14.69 -9.96 2.62
N TRP A 136 -14.23 -8.71 2.81
CA TRP A 136 -13.71 -7.89 1.74
C TRP A 136 -12.45 -8.55 1.15
N LYS A 137 -12.31 -8.45 -0.17
CA LYS A 137 -11.12 -8.89 -0.90
C LYS A 137 -10.80 -7.84 -1.96
N PRO A 138 -9.51 -7.57 -2.22
CA PRO A 138 -9.14 -6.69 -3.31
C PRO A 138 -9.62 -7.27 -4.63
N ASP A 139 -10.00 -6.41 -5.56
CA ASP A 139 -10.23 -6.82 -6.95
C ASP A 139 -8.94 -7.48 -7.46
N ALA A 140 -9.07 -8.66 -8.06
CA ALA A 140 -7.91 -9.34 -8.64
C ALA A 140 -7.23 -8.35 -9.62
N PRO A 141 -5.91 -8.11 -9.48
CA PRO A 141 -5.22 -7.27 -10.45
C PRO A 141 -5.48 -7.88 -11.82
N LYS A 142 -6.13 -7.11 -12.72
CA LYS A 142 -6.26 -7.51 -14.11
C LYS A 142 -4.84 -7.57 -14.65
N LYS A 143 -4.26 -8.78 -14.65
CA LYS A 143 -2.95 -9.04 -15.25
C LYS A 143 -2.99 -8.38 -16.62
N GLY A 144 -2.09 -7.42 -16.85
CA GLY A 144 -1.88 -6.87 -18.17
C GLY A 144 -1.78 -8.03 -19.15
N CYS A 145 -2.53 -7.95 -20.24
CA CYS A 145 -2.51 -8.93 -21.31
C CYS A 145 -1.11 -8.90 -21.95
N LEU A 146 -0.17 -9.63 -21.36
CA LEU A 146 1.15 -9.92 -21.90
C LEU A 146 1.50 -11.33 -21.41
N GLY A 147 1.37 -12.32 -22.30
CA GLY A 147 1.81 -13.69 -22.04
C GLY A 147 0.69 -14.70 -21.88
N MET A 148 0.17 -15.14 -23.01
CA MET A 148 -0.42 -16.46 -23.21
C MET A 148 0.62 -17.54 -22.81
N LEU A 149 0.61 -18.05 -21.57
CA LEU A 149 1.08 -19.41 -21.22
C LEU A 149 0.82 -19.76 -19.75
N ALA A 150 -0.22 -20.57 -19.51
CA ALA A 150 -0.22 -21.60 -18.47
C ALA A 150 -1.40 -22.51 -18.79
N LEU A 151 -1.11 -23.47 -19.65
CA LEU A 151 -1.96 -24.55 -20.08
C LEU A 151 -2.59 -25.26 -18.87
N LEU A 152 -3.90 -25.44 -18.94
CA LEU A 152 -4.64 -26.50 -18.26
C LEU A 152 -4.02 -27.86 -18.59
N THR A 153 -3.56 -28.59 -17.58
CA THR A 153 -3.62 -30.07 -17.40
C THR A 153 -3.05 -30.38 -16.00
N MET A 154 -3.56 -31.28 -15.17
CA MET A 154 -4.68 -32.20 -15.24
C MET A 154 -5.17 -32.50 -13.82
N VAL A 155 -6.48 -32.73 -13.76
CA VAL A 155 -7.26 -33.37 -12.71
C VAL A 155 -6.65 -34.72 -12.28
N GLY A 156 -6.59 -34.93 -10.96
CA GLY A 156 -7.17 -36.10 -10.28
C GLY A 156 -6.59 -37.50 -10.50
N GLY A 157 -6.23 -38.14 -9.39
CA GLY A 157 -6.72 -39.49 -9.09
C GLY A 157 -5.72 -40.64 -9.21
N GLY A 158 -5.49 -41.29 -8.06
CA GLY A 158 -5.72 -42.73 -7.94
C GLY A 158 -4.67 -43.71 -8.48
N ALA A 159 -3.97 -44.33 -7.52
CA ALA A 159 -3.82 -45.78 -7.35
C ALA A 159 -3.50 -46.73 -8.53
N ALA A 160 -2.54 -47.61 -8.22
CA ALA A 160 -2.51 -49.05 -8.53
C ALA A 160 -1.95 -49.54 -9.90
N TRP A 161 -0.80 -50.21 -9.76
CA TRP A 161 -0.45 -51.56 -10.24
C TRP A 161 -0.44 -51.97 -11.74
N TRP A 162 0.71 -52.57 -12.11
CA TRP A 162 0.98 -53.68 -13.07
C TRP A 162 0.79 -53.44 -14.58
N LEU A 163 1.88 -53.54 -15.38
CA LEU A 163 2.37 -54.74 -16.10
C LEU A 163 3.02 -54.48 -17.49
N ILE A 164 4.05 -55.29 -17.76
CA ILE A 164 4.62 -55.77 -19.04
C ILE A 164 5.68 -54.90 -19.73
N GLY A 165 6.88 -55.51 -19.88
CA GLY A 165 8.00 -55.07 -20.69
C GLY A 165 9.30 -55.66 -20.19
#